data_AF-A0A453N079-F1
#
_entry.id   AF-A0A453N079-F1
#
_cell.length_a   1.000
_cell.length_b   1.000
_cell.length_c   1.000
_cell.angle_alpha   90.00
_cell.angle_beta   90.00
_cell.angle_gamma   90.00
#
_symmetry.space_group_name_H-M   'P 1'
#
loop_
_entity.id
_entity.type
_entity.pdbx_description
1 polymer ?
#
loop_
_entity_poly.entity_id
_entity_poly.type
_entity_poly.pdbx_seq_one_letter_code
_entity_poly.pdbx_strand_id
1 'polypeptide(L)'
;LLATALNNLVTGELMQMTVTPAQRCSMDYYLQKTYYKTAALISNSCKAVAVLSGQTAEVAGLAYQYGRHLGIVTAPVLFAMEEFPELRGSVEHGFNDPSDVATVSVKTPFFFFQ
;
A
#
# COMPACT_ATOMS: atom_id res chain seq x y z
N LEU A 1 9.16 1.65 -18.03
CA LEU A 1 8.03 1.61 -17.06
C LEU A 1 7.92 0.25 -16.38
N LEU A 2 7.78 -0.87 -17.12
CA LEU A 2 7.74 -2.21 -16.49
C LEU A 2 9.04 -2.60 -15.76
N ALA A 3 10.20 -2.35 -16.37
CA ALA A 3 11.49 -2.58 -15.69
C ALA A 3 11.62 -1.75 -14.38
N THR A 4 11.09 -0.53 -14.39
CA THR A 4 11.02 0.32 -13.20
C THR A 4 10.12 -0.28 -12.12
N ALA A 5 8.94 -0.80 -12.50
CA ALA A 5 8.03 -1.47 -11.57
C ALA A 5 8.66 -2.72 -10.95
N LEU A 6 9.37 -3.52 -11.75
CA LEU A 6 10.15 -4.68 -11.27
C LEU A 6 11.23 -4.27 -10.27
N ASN A 7 12.03 -3.26 -10.59
CA ASN A 7 13.07 -2.78 -9.69
C ASN A 7 12.49 -2.24 -8.37
N ASN A 8 11.35 -1.53 -8.45
CA ASN A 8 10.62 -1.07 -7.27
C ASN A 8 10.15 -2.25 -6.41
N LEU A 9 9.59 -3.30 -7.02
CA LEU A 9 9.15 -4.48 -6.29
C LEU A 9 10.30 -5.18 -5.56
N VAL A 10 11.43 -5.40 -6.24
CA VAL A 10 12.63 -5.98 -5.63
C VAL A 10 13.12 -5.12 -4.46
N THR A 11 13.14 -3.80 -4.63
CA THR A 11 13.49 -2.85 -3.56
C THR A 11 12.55 -3.01 -2.36
N GLY A 12 11.24 -3.17 -2.60
CA GLY A 12 10.25 -3.39 -1.56
C GLY A 12 10.41 -4.72 -0.81
N GLU A 13 10.82 -5.80 -1.49
CA GLU A 13 11.13 -7.08 -0.84
C GLU A 13 12.41 -6.99 0.01
N LEU A 14 13.47 -6.38 -0.53
CA LEU A 14 14.71 -6.17 0.23
C LEU A 14 14.48 -5.30 1.46
N MET A 15 13.71 -4.23 1.33
CA MET A 15 13.29 -3.36 2.43
C MET A 15 12.49 -4.12 3.51
N GLN A 16 11.76 -5.17 3.14
CA GLN A 16 11.09 -6.05 4.10
C GLN A 16 12.06 -7.00 4.81
N MET A 17 13.10 -7.48 4.11
CA MET A 17 14.09 -8.39 4.68
C MET A 17 15.06 -7.70 5.66
N THR A 18 15.36 -6.43 5.44
CA THR A 18 16.36 -5.68 6.23
C THR A 18 15.75 -4.81 7.35
N VAL A 19 14.44 -4.93 7.58
CA VAL A 19 13.73 -4.07 8.54
C VAL A 19 14.09 -4.38 9.99
N THR A 20 14.31 -3.35 10.79
CA THR A 20 14.46 -3.47 12.25
C THR A 20 13.11 -3.43 12.98
N PRO A 21 12.98 -3.97 14.20
CA PRO A 21 11.74 -3.89 14.97
C PRO A 21 11.23 -2.45 15.16
N ALA A 22 12.13 -1.47 15.37
CA ALA A 22 11.76 -0.06 15.50
C ALA A 22 11.16 0.51 14.21
N GLN A 23 11.70 0.14 13.05
CA GLN A 23 11.15 0.56 11.75
C GLN A 23 9.80 -0.11 11.43
N ARG A 24 9.55 -1.32 11.95
CA ARG A 24 8.23 -1.97 11.82
C ARG A 24 7.11 -1.24 12.58
N CYS A 25 7.44 -0.35 13.52
CA CYS A 25 6.45 0.48 14.19
C CYS A 25 6.26 1.85 13.50
N SER A 26 6.89 2.09 12.36
CA SER A 26 6.83 3.39 11.66
C SER A 26 5.84 3.36 10.50
N MET A 27 4.88 4.29 10.51
CA MET A 27 3.95 4.46 9.38
C MET A 27 4.68 4.87 8.09
N ASP A 28 5.74 5.66 8.17
CA ASP A 28 6.55 6.04 7.00
C ASP A 28 7.18 4.82 6.32
N TYR A 29 7.64 3.84 7.11
CA TYR A 29 8.10 2.56 6.59
C TYR A 29 6.99 1.85 5.82
N TYR A 30 5.77 1.81 6.34
CA TYR A 30 4.64 1.16 5.64
C TYR A 30 4.22 1.90 4.38
N LEU A 31 4.21 3.24 4.38
CA LEU A 31 3.94 4.04 3.18
C LEU A 31 4.98 3.75 2.09
N GLN A 32 6.26 3.72 2.45
CA GLN A 32 7.36 3.47 1.51
C GLN A 32 7.37 2.01 1.04
N LYS A 33 7.14 1.04 1.92
CA LYS A 33 7.01 -0.38 1.57
C LYS A 33 5.85 -0.59 0.61
N THR A 34 4.69 -0.02 0.92
CA THR A 34 3.47 -0.13 0.11
C THR A 34 3.66 0.54 -1.26
N TYR A 35 4.38 1.66 -1.31
CA TYR A 35 4.77 2.26 -2.57
C TYR A 35 5.55 1.28 -3.45
N TYR A 36 6.64 0.72 -2.93
CA TYR A 36 7.52 -0.15 -3.69
C TYR A 36 6.87 -1.48 -4.09
N LYS A 37 6.12 -2.10 -3.17
CA LYS A 37 5.49 -3.42 -3.43
C LYS A 37 4.21 -3.33 -4.25
N THR A 38 3.44 -2.26 -4.13
CA THR A 38 2.09 -2.18 -4.72
C THR A 38 1.91 -0.94 -5.60
N ALA A 39 2.04 0.27 -5.02
CA ALA A 39 1.62 1.48 -5.71
C ALA A 39 2.47 1.78 -6.95
N ALA A 40 3.76 1.43 -6.94
CA ALA A 40 4.66 1.58 -8.06
C ALA A 40 4.24 0.74 -9.27
N LEU A 41 3.72 -0.48 -9.07
CA LEU A 41 3.22 -1.29 -10.17
C LEU A 41 1.97 -0.66 -10.79
N ILE A 42 1.02 -0.25 -9.95
CA ILE A 42 -0.24 0.37 -10.39
C ILE A 42 0.04 1.68 -11.13
N SER A 43 0.84 2.58 -10.53
CA SER A 43 1.17 3.88 -11.12
C SER A 43 1.93 3.76 -12.44
N ASN A 44 2.91 2.86 -12.54
CA ASN A 44 3.63 2.63 -13.78
C ASN A 44 2.74 2.00 -14.86
N SER A 45 1.77 1.16 -14.48
CA SER A 45 0.81 0.58 -15.41
C SER A 45 -0.14 1.64 -15.97
N CYS A 46 -0.73 2.48 -15.10
CA CYS A 46 -1.57 3.61 -15.52
C CYS A 46 -0.81 4.58 -16.44
N LYS A 47 0.44 4.92 -16.08
CA LYS A 47 1.31 5.75 -16.92
C LYS A 47 1.63 5.10 -18.26
N ALA A 48 1.87 3.79 -18.29
CA ALA A 48 2.16 3.06 -19.52
C ALA A 48 0.97 3.08 -20.48
N VAL A 49 -0.25 2.86 -19.99
CA VAL A 49 -1.47 2.95 -20.80
C VAL A 49 -1.65 4.34 -21.39
N ALA A 50 -1.48 5.40 -20.58
CA ALA A 50 -1.57 6.77 -21.06
C ALA A 50 -0.54 7.07 -22.17
N VAL A 51 0.71 6.63 -22.00
CA VAL A 51 1.76 6.79 -23.02
C VAL A 51 1.44 5.99 -24.29
N LEU A 52 1.02 4.73 -24.16
CA LEU A 52 0.71 3.86 -25.31
C LEU A 52 -0.52 4.33 -26.10
N SER A 53 -1.47 4.97 -25.43
CA SER A 53 -2.64 5.58 -26.07
C SER A 53 -2.36 6.97 -26.70
N GLY A 54 -1.10 7.41 -26.72
CA GLY A 54 -0.68 8.65 -27.36
C GLY A 54 -1.09 9.93 -26.61
N GLN A 55 -1.37 9.85 -25.31
CA GLN A 55 -1.73 11.02 -24.50
C GLN A 55 -0.52 11.92 -24.22
N THR A 56 -0.79 13.15 -23.78
CA THR A 56 0.26 14.10 -23.40
C THR A 56 1.06 13.63 -22.18
N ALA A 57 2.27 14.15 -22.02
CA ALA A 57 3.10 13.88 -20.86
C ALA A 57 2.42 14.30 -19.54
N GLU A 58 1.60 15.36 -19.58
CA GLU A 58 0.81 15.82 -18.44
C GLU A 58 -0.25 14.78 -18.03
N VAL A 59 -1.05 14.28 -18.97
CA VAL A 59 -2.07 13.26 -18.72
C VAL A 59 -1.42 11.96 -18.22
N ALA A 60 -0.28 11.56 -18.78
CA ALA A 60 0.47 10.41 -18.29
C ALA A 60 1.01 10.62 -16.85
N GLY A 61 1.38 11.85 -16.49
CA GLY A 61 1.73 12.24 -15.13
C GLY A 61 0.55 12.16 -14.15
N LEU A 62 -0.62 12.63 -14.57
CA LEU A 62 -1.85 12.52 -13.77
C LEU A 62 -2.27 11.07 -13.57
N ALA A 63 -2.22 10.24 -14.62
CA ALA A 63 -2.51 8.81 -14.54
C ALA A 63 -1.56 8.08 -13.57
N TYR A 64 -0.28 8.47 -13.57
CA TYR A 64 0.69 7.96 -12.60
C TYR A 64 0.30 8.33 -11.16
N GLN A 65 -0.03 9.59 -10.90
CA GLN A 65 -0.39 10.04 -9.55
C GLN A 65 -1.68 9.40 -9.06
N TYR A 66 -2.67 9.24 -9.93
CA TYR A 66 -3.89 8.49 -9.63
C TYR A 66 -3.57 7.06 -9.17
N GLY A 67 -2.80 6.31 -9.98
CA GLY A 67 -2.41 4.95 -9.62
C GLY A 67 -1.56 4.87 -8.36
N ARG A 68 -0.71 5.87 -8.11
CA ARG A 68 0.09 5.97 -6.88
C ARG A 68 -0.81 6.12 -5.65
N HIS A 69 -1.75 7.06 -5.66
CA HIS A 69 -2.65 7.27 -4.54
C HIS A 69 -3.54 6.05 -4.28
N LEU A 70 -4.05 5.44 -5.36
CA LEU A 70 -4.83 4.20 -5.26
C LEU A 70 -4.04 3.07 -4.61
N GLY A 71 -2.76 2.92 -4.94
CA GLY A 71 -1.93 1.88 -4.32
C GLY A 71 -1.54 2.18 -2.87
N ILE A 72 -1.37 3.45 -2.49
CA ILE A 72 -0.97 3.84 -1.13
C ILE A 72 -2.09 3.68 -0.10
N VAL A 73 -3.35 3.72 -0.53
CA VAL A 73 -4.51 3.60 0.38
C VAL A 73 -4.52 2.27 1.17
N THR A 74 -3.78 1.25 0.73
CA THR A 74 -3.66 -0.03 1.42
C THR A 74 -2.62 -0.02 2.55
N ALA A 75 -1.76 0.99 2.63
CA ALA A 75 -0.71 1.07 3.66
C ALA A 75 -1.25 1.11 5.10
N PRO A 76 -2.31 1.89 5.43
CA PRO A 76 -2.82 1.95 6.80
C PRO A 76 -3.34 0.60 7.31
N VAL A 77 -4.06 -0.16 6.48
CA VAL A 77 -4.55 -1.49 6.88
C VAL A 77 -3.40 -2.49 7.04
N LEU A 78 -2.36 -2.42 6.22
CA LEU A 78 -1.16 -3.25 6.39
C LEU A 78 -0.40 -2.92 7.68
N PHE A 79 -0.31 -1.64 8.04
CA PHE A 79 0.26 -1.21 9.32
C PHE A 79 -0.59 -1.74 10.48
N ALA A 80 -1.92 -1.65 10.37
CA ALA A 80 -2.86 -2.15 11.36
C ALA A 80 -2.77 -3.64 11.65
N MET A 81 -2.63 -4.44 10.61
CA MET A 81 -2.49 -5.89 10.76
C MET A 81 -1.16 -6.33 11.40
N GLU A 82 -0.15 -5.45 11.46
CA GLU A 82 1.09 -5.72 12.19
C GLU A 82 0.98 -5.27 13.65
N GLU A 83 0.36 -4.11 13.91
CA GLU A 83 0.21 -3.55 15.26
C GLU A 83 -0.85 -4.29 16.09
N PHE A 84 -1.92 -4.76 15.44
CA PHE A 84 -3.03 -5.49 16.06
C PHE A 84 -3.19 -6.86 15.37
N PRO A 85 -2.39 -7.88 15.77
CA PRO A 85 -2.44 -9.22 15.17
C PRO A 85 -3.83 -9.86 15.14
N GLU A 86 -4.72 -9.51 16.07
CA GLU A 86 -6.12 -9.93 16.11
C GLU A 86 -6.91 -9.53 14.85
N LEU A 87 -6.52 -8.44 14.18
CA LEU A 87 -7.14 -8.04 12.91
C LEU A 87 -6.84 -9.04 11.79
N ARG A 88 -5.74 -9.81 11.88
CA ARG A 88 -5.42 -10.83 10.87
C ARG A 88 -6.47 -11.93 10.85
N GLY A 89 -6.96 -12.35 12.02
CA GLY A 89 -8.05 -13.33 12.11
C GLY A 89 -9.27 -12.86 11.34
N SER A 90 -9.79 -11.66 11.67
CA SER A 90 -10.97 -11.07 11.01
C SER A 90 -10.79 -10.87 9.50
N VAL A 91 -9.59 -10.50 9.04
CA VAL A 91 -9.29 -10.36 7.61
C VAL A 91 -9.28 -11.72 6.91
N GLU A 92 -8.66 -12.75 7.51
CA GLU A 92 -8.53 -14.08 6.92
C GLU A 92 -9.88 -14.79 6.74
N HIS A 93 -10.83 -14.60 7.66
CA HIS A 93 -12.19 -15.12 7.50
C HIS A 93 -13.17 -14.11 6.87
N GLY A 94 -12.68 -13.00 6.32
CA GLY A 94 -13.39 -12.15 5.36
C GLY A 94 -14.46 -11.22 5.95
N PHE A 95 -14.36 -10.82 7.23
CA PHE A 95 -15.35 -9.94 7.89
C PHE A 95 -16.80 -10.46 7.82
N ASN A 96 -16.97 -11.78 7.78
CA ASN A 96 -18.28 -12.41 7.66
C ASN A 96 -19.10 -12.36 8.96
N ASP A 97 -18.46 -12.05 10.09
CA ASP A 97 -19.14 -11.88 11.37
C ASP A 97 -19.36 -10.37 11.65
N PRO A 98 -20.57 -9.94 12.02
CA PRO A 98 -20.84 -8.55 12.41
C PRO A 98 -19.92 -8.01 13.53
N SER A 99 -19.40 -8.89 14.39
CA SER A 99 -18.45 -8.52 15.46
C SER A 99 -17.06 -8.13 14.94
N ASP A 100 -16.68 -8.57 13.73
CA ASP A 100 -15.45 -8.15 13.08
C ASP A 100 -15.47 -6.66 12.73
N VAL A 101 -16.61 -6.20 12.19
CA VAL A 101 -16.81 -4.81 11.77
C VAL A 101 -16.73 -3.87 12.97
N ALA A 102 -17.23 -4.30 14.13
CA ALA A 102 -17.11 -3.57 15.38
C ALA A 102 -15.64 -3.50 15.86
N THR A 103 -14.90 -4.61 15.79
CA THR A 103 -13.49 -4.67 16.21
C THR A 103 -12.60 -3.79 15.34
N VAL A 104 -12.80 -3.82 14.01
CA VAL A 104 -12.09 -2.95 13.07
C VAL A 104 -12.43 -1.50 13.36
N SER A 105 -13.72 -1.15 13.42
CA SER A 105 -14.19 0.24 13.60
C SER A 105 -13.72 0.90 14.90
N VAL A 106 -13.47 0.13 15.97
CA VAL A 106 -13.00 0.66 17.26
C VAL A 106 -11.48 0.84 17.27
N LYS A 107 -10.73 0.03 16.53
CA LYS A 107 -9.25 0.09 16.50
C LYS A 107 -8.69 0.99 15.40
N THR A 108 -9.37 1.11 14.25
CA THR A 108 -8.93 1.99 13.16
C THR A 108 -8.87 3.49 13.50
N PRO A 109 -9.70 4.08 14.38
CA PRO A 109 -9.58 5.50 14.74
C PRO A 109 -8.29 5.82 15.51
N PHE A 110 -7.69 4.82 16.19
CA PHE A 110 -6.41 4.97 16.87
C PHE A 110 -5.24 5.17 15.89
N PHE A 111 -5.40 4.83 14.60
CA PHE A 111 -4.40 5.01 13.54
C PHE A 111 -4.10 6.46 13.18
N PHE A 112 -5.05 7.37 13.38
CA PHE A 112 -4.95 8.75 12.87
C PHE A 112 -4.54 9.77 13.94
N PHE A 113 -4.41 9.35 15.20
CA PHE A 113 -4.22 10.26 16.36
C PHE A 113 -2.94 10.01 17.17
N GLN A 114 -2.05 9.12 16.74
CA GLN A 114 -0.72 8.92 17.32
C GLN A 114 0.37 9.26 16.29
#